data_AF-A0A8H4XHP7-F1
#
_entry.id   AF-A0A8H4XHP7-F1
#
_cell.length_a   1.000
_cell.length_b   1.000
_cell.length_c   1.000
_cell.angle_alpha   90.00
_cell.angle_beta   90.00
_cell.angle_gamma   90.00
#
_symmetry.space_group_name_H-M   'P 1'
#
loop_
_entity.id
_entity.type
_entity.pdbx_description
1 polymer ?
#
loop_
_entity_poly.entity_id
_entity_poly.type
_entity_poly.pdbx_seq_one_letter_code
_entity_poly.pdbx_strand_id
1 'polypeptide(L)'
;MTSRKSQAIGSLLCLLAASVRGYDLTYNLGSEVGHSLIGADEKCRVAFYATVSCPAVLGDLIKRESIVDQQTLDSLCTDSCFGSLIQYRDSLQSDCGSAILEDHAHGSQQHPQFRAEAALLAYHRTCLKRRDGMHCNDWWLERTWADTETECSECRLMTQYHKAASPAVEDPEKAKADYMTERSSCGFSGPELPDAVPNLHIHESDHCSYPQTCKCKEWVKPRSQDTWLSLSLKHKVSTWDLTRINGRDHTHESLHSGSRRLCIVQRCQVYIIKEGDTCDSITEAGHLGENDLVTWNPTIKSVCKDLSSKKDQTICVTDPLGDDTALDEGVPDATQDSAPQGEEPPKLEQAQVAL
;
A
#
# COMPACT_ATOMS: atom_id res chain seq x y z
N MET A 1 20.58 -21.34 -86.51
CA MET A 1 21.29 -20.05 -86.36
C MET A 1 20.25 -18.95 -86.27
N THR A 2 20.05 -18.37 -85.08
CA THR A 2 19.72 -16.95 -84.82
C THR A 2 19.38 -16.78 -83.34
N SER A 3 20.07 -15.82 -82.74
CA SER A 3 20.23 -15.60 -81.31
C SER A 3 19.12 -14.73 -80.70
N ARG A 4 18.77 -15.10 -79.46
CA ARG A 4 18.12 -14.39 -78.33
C ARG A 4 17.57 -12.98 -78.58
N LYS A 5 16.24 -12.85 -78.39
CA LYS A 5 15.58 -11.61 -77.97
C LYS A 5 15.64 -11.48 -76.44
N SER A 6 16.18 -10.36 -75.96
CA SER A 6 16.04 -9.91 -74.58
C SER A 6 14.60 -9.47 -74.32
N GLN A 7 13.99 -9.97 -73.26
CA GLN A 7 12.79 -9.39 -72.66
C GLN A 7 13.07 -9.18 -71.18
N ALA A 8 13.03 -7.92 -70.78
CA ALA A 8 13.18 -7.47 -69.41
C ALA A 8 12.00 -7.97 -68.58
N ILE A 9 12.30 -8.73 -67.53
CA ILE A 9 11.34 -9.05 -66.47
C ILE A 9 11.56 -8.00 -65.39
N GLY A 10 10.65 -7.03 -65.31
CA GLY A 10 10.57 -6.12 -64.18
C GLY A 10 10.14 -6.90 -62.95
N SER A 11 11.07 -7.14 -62.03
CA SER A 11 10.78 -7.70 -60.71
C SER A 11 10.00 -6.67 -59.91
N LEU A 12 8.70 -6.90 -59.77
CA LEU A 12 7.84 -6.26 -58.79
C LEU A 12 8.32 -6.73 -57.40
N LEU A 13 9.19 -5.96 -56.75
CA LEU A 13 9.48 -6.14 -55.33
C LEU A 13 8.21 -5.75 -54.56
N CYS A 14 7.38 -6.74 -54.23
CA CYS A 14 6.47 -6.62 -53.11
C CYS A 14 7.33 -6.43 -51.85
N LEU A 15 7.44 -5.18 -51.39
CA LEU A 15 7.78 -4.86 -50.01
C LEU A 15 6.70 -5.51 -49.13
N LEU A 16 6.95 -6.73 -48.70
CA LEU A 16 6.32 -7.27 -47.50
C LEU A 16 6.81 -6.37 -46.37
N ALA A 17 6.02 -5.34 -46.05
CA ALA A 17 6.06 -4.75 -44.72
C ALA A 17 5.77 -5.92 -43.78
N ALA A 18 6.83 -6.47 -43.18
CA ALA A 18 6.67 -7.26 -41.98
C ALA A 18 6.03 -6.30 -40.98
N SER A 19 4.71 -6.39 -40.83
CA SER A 19 4.05 -5.93 -39.63
C SER A 19 4.68 -6.75 -38.51
N VAL A 20 5.75 -6.22 -37.91
CA VAL A 20 6.12 -6.62 -36.56
C VAL A 20 4.85 -6.34 -35.78
N ARG A 21 4.09 -7.39 -35.48
CA ARG A 21 3.12 -7.31 -34.39
C ARG A 21 3.99 -7.00 -33.18
N GLY A 22 4.16 -5.72 -32.89
CA GLY A 22 4.55 -5.31 -31.56
C GLY A 22 3.52 -5.95 -30.68
N TYR A 23 3.91 -6.99 -29.94
CA TYR A 23 3.16 -7.34 -28.77
C TYR A 23 3.23 -6.08 -27.93
N ASP A 24 2.13 -5.33 -27.86
CA ASP A 24 2.02 -4.24 -26.90
C ASP A 24 2.16 -4.93 -25.54
N LEU A 25 3.39 -4.94 -25.04
CA LEU A 25 3.75 -5.49 -23.75
C LEU A 25 3.21 -4.50 -22.73
N THR A 26 1.90 -4.58 -22.51
CA THR A 26 1.21 -3.78 -21.51
C THR A 26 1.22 -4.56 -20.19
N TYR A 27 1.70 -3.93 -19.13
CA TYR A 27 1.69 -4.50 -17.79
C TYR A 27 0.95 -3.59 -16.83
N ASN A 28 0.17 -4.18 -15.92
CA ASN A 28 -0.56 -3.46 -14.90
C ASN A 28 0.20 -3.55 -13.58
N LEU A 29 0.75 -2.44 -13.12
CA LEU A 29 1.53 -2.39 -11.88
C LEU A 29 0.66 -2.48 -10.62
N GLY A 30 -0.64 -2.17 -10.73
CA GLY A 30 -1.60 -2.17 -9.63
C GLY A 30 -2.32 -3.50 -9.42
N SER A 31 -2.43 -4.37 -10.44
CA SER A 31 -3.25 -5.59 -10.36
C SER A 31 -2.77 -6.62 -9.34
N GLU A 32 -1.47 -6.63 -9.00
CA GLU A 32 -0.92 -7.56 -8.01
C GLU A 32 -1.23 -7.16 -6.57
N VAL A 33 -1.53 -5.88 -6.32
CA VAL A 33 -1.67 -5.28 -4.98
C VAL A 33 -2.96 -4.48 -4.84
N GLY A 34 -3.91 -4.65 -5.76
CA GLY A 34 -5.10 -3.82 -5.84
C GLY A 34 -6.03 -3.88 -4.63
N HIS A 35 -6.00 -4.99 -3.89
CA HIS A 35 -6.74 -5.18 -2.64
C HIS A 35 -6.18 -4.36 -1.46
N SER A 36 -5.01 -3.76 -1.66
CA SER A 36 -4.28 -2.98 -0.65
C SER A 36 -4.43 -1.47 -0.82
N LEU A 37 -5.23 -1.02 -1.80
CA LEU A 37 -5.45 0.39 -2.06
C LEU A 37 -6.66 0.90 -1.26
N ILE A 38 -6.40 1.73 -0.25
CA ILE A 38 -7.37 2.22 0.73
C ILE A 38 -7.65 3.71 0.48
N GLY A 39 -8.92 4.12 0.58
CA GLY A 39 -9.32 5.53 0.47
C GLY A 39 -9.17 6.13 -0.93
N ALA A 40 -8.97 5.32 -1.96
CA ALA A 40 -8.85 5.76 -3.34
C ALA A 40 -10.21 6.07 -3.97
N ASP A 41 -10.36 7.27 -4.51
CA ASP A 41 -11.50 7.65 -5.34
C ASP A 41 -11.41 7.02 -6.75
N GLU A 42 -12.43 7.25 -7.57
CA GLU A 42 -12.47 6.68 -8.92
C GLU A 42 -11.29 7.12 -9.80
N LYS A 43 -10.83 8.37 -9.65
CA LYS A 43 -9.70 8.89 -10.44
C LYS A 43 -8.41 8.18 -10.04
N CYS A 44 -8.16 8.06 -8.74
CA CYS A 44 -7.02 7.32 -8.23
C CYS A 44 -7.05 5.86 -8.68
N ARG A 45 -8.20 5.19 -8.61
CA ARG A 45 -8.33 3.80 -9.06
C ARG A 45 -8.01 3.65 -10.54
N VAL A 46 -8.53 4.54 -11.39
CA VAL A 46 -8.22 4.55 -12.83
C VAL A 46 -6.73 4.75 -13.07
N ALA A 47 -6.11 5.70 -12.37
CA ALA A 47 -4.67 5.94 -12.46
C ALA A 47 -3.85 4.72 -11.99
N PHE A 48 -4.22 4.13 -10.84
CA PHE A 48 -3.53 3.00 -10.22
C PHE A 48 -3.60 1.70 -11.03
N TYR A 49 -4.71 1.45 -11.69
CA TYR A 49 -4.86 0.30 -12.58
C TYR A 49 -4.51 0.61 -14.04
N ALA A 50 -3.91 1.77 -14.34
CA ALA A 50 -3.42 2.05 -15.67
C ALA A 50 -2.30 1.08 -16.06
N THR A 51 -2.29 0.68 -17.33
CA THR A 51 -1.24 -0.18 -17.88
C THR A 51 -0.07 0.65 -18.40
N VAL A 52 1.15 0.16 -18.18
CA VAL A 52 2.39 0.73 -18.72
C VAL A 52 2.87 -0.09 -19.92
N SER A 53 3.62 0.52 -20.82
CA SER A 53 4.16 -0.12 -22.05
C SER A 53 5.44 -0.91 -21.77
N CYS A 54 5.47 -1.65 -20.65
CA CYS A 54 6.60 -2.43 -20.18
C CYS A 54 6.23 -3.93 -20.10
N PRO A 55 7.17 -4.85 -20.35
CA PRO A 55 6.95 -6.28 -20.15
C PRO A 55 6.64 -6.63 -18.70
N ALA A 56 5.82 -7.68 -18.51
CA ALA A 56 5.40 -8.16 -17.19
C ALA A 56 6.56 -8.60 -16.27
N VAL A 57 7.72 -8.94 -16.84
CA VAL A 57 8.96 -9.24 -16.09
C VAL A 57 9.39 -8.08 -15.17
N LEU A 58 8.95 -6.85 -15.47
CA LEU A 58 9.15 -5.70 -14.58
C LEU A 58 8.58 -5.96 -13.17
N GLY A 59 7.46 -6.67 -13.05
CA GLY A 59 6.87 -7.04 -11.76
C GLY A 59 7.81 -7.85 -10.87
N ASP A 60 8.57 -8.77 -11.45
CA ASP A 60 9.56 -9.56 -10.73
C ASP A 60 10.81 -8.74 -10.38
N LEU A 61 11.23 -7.85 -11.27
CA LEU A 61 12.40 -6.98 -11.08
C LEU A 61 12.16 -5.88 -10.03
N ILE A 62 10.89 -5.53 -9.77
CA ILE A 62 10.51 -4.69 -8.63
C ILE A 62 10.80 -5.41 -7.31
N LYS A 63 10.47 -6.71 -7.23
CA LYS A 63 10.58 -7.51 -6.00
C LYS A 63 12.02 -7.89 -5.66
N ARG A 64 12.85 -8.12 -6.68
CA ARG A 64 14.23 -8.56 -6.51
C ARG A 64 15.15 -8.04 -7.58
N GLU A 65 16.35 -7.65 -7.16
CA GLU A 65 17.45 -7.41 -8.10
C GLU A 65 17.87 -8.74 -8.74
N SER A 66 17.97 -8.76 -10.05
CA SER A 66 18.34 -9.96 -10.79
C SER A 66 19.04 -9.58 -12.08
N ILE A 67 20.02 -10.40 -12.44
CA ILE A 67 20.66 -10.30 -13.75
C ILE A 67 19.72 -10.95 -14.77
N VAL A 68 19.50 -10.28 -15.90
CA VAL A 68 18.58 -10.72 -16.95
C VAL A 68 19.29 -10.94 -18.28
N ASP A 69 18.64 -11.67 -19.18
CA ASP A 69 19.15 -11.93 -20.53
C ASP A 69 18.94 -10.75 -21.49
N GLN A 70 19.62 -10.79 -22.64
CA GLN A 70 19.56 -9.75 -23.65
C GLN A 70 18.14 -9.53 -24.19
N GLN A 71 17.33 -10.59 -24.33
CA GLN A 71 15.96 -10.46 -24.81
C GLN A 71 15.11 -9.64 -23.84
N THR A 72 15.30 -9.84 -22.54
CA THR A 72 14.65 -9.05 -21.49
C THR A 72 15.11 -7.60 -21.57
N LEU A 73 16.42 -7.34 -21.71
CA LEU A 73 16.95 -5.98 -21.87
C LEU A 73 16.35 -5.27 -23.09
N ASP A 74 16.33 -5.92 -24.25
CA ASP A 74 15.81 -5.35 -25.50
C ASP A 74 14.33 -4.99 -25.41
N SER A 75 13.54 -5.80 -24.68
CA SER A 75 12.10 -5.56 -24.51
C SER A 75 11.77 -4.53 -23.43
N LEU A 76 12.53 -4.51 -22.33
CA LEU A 76 12.29 -3.63 -21.20
C LEU A 76 12.88 -2.23 -21.44
N CYS A 77 14.13 -2.14 -21.91
CA CYS A 77 14.92 -0.91 -21.95
C CYS A 77 14.62 -0.05 -23.18
N THR A 78 13.36 0.35 -23.31
CA THR A 78 12.84 1.15 -24.42
C THR A 78 12.34 2.51 -23.94
N ASP A 79 12.42 3.51 -24.80
CA ASP A 79 11.87 4.85 -24.53
C ASP A 79 10.36 4.81 -24.27
N SER A 80 9.64 3.87 -24.91
CA SER A 80 8.20 3.66 -24.70
C SER A 80 7.91 3.18 -23.28
N CYS A 81 8.63 2.16 -22.80
CA CYS A 81 8.47 1.68 -21.43
C CYS A 81 8.81 2.79 -20.43
N PHE A 82 9.98 3.43 -20.56
CA PHE A 82 10.37 4.52 -19.66
C PHE A 82 9.36 5.68 -19.66
N GLY A 83 8.93 6.14 -20.83
CA GLY A 83 7.95 7.21 -20.97
C GLY A 83 6.61 6.87 -20.32
N SER A 84 6.14 5.62 -20.45
CA SER A 84 4.91 5.16 -19.81
C SER A 84 5.01 5.06 -18.28
N LEU A 85 6.19 4.71 -17.73
CA LEU A 85 6.41 4.71 -16.29
C LEU A 85 6.38 6.12 -15.70
N ILE A 86 6.93 7.10 -16.43
CA ILE A 86 6.87 8.52 -16.04
C ILE A 86 5.41 9.01 -16.03
N GLN A 87 4.65 8.72 -17.08
CA GLN A 87 3.23 9.09 -17.13
C GLN A 87 2.42 8.43 -16.01
N TYR A 88 2.69 7.16 -15.72
CA TYR A 88 2.07 6.43 -14.61
C TYR A 88 2.37 7.09 -13.26
N ARG A 89 3.64 7.41 -12.98
CA ARG A 89 4.04 8.16 -11.77
C ARG A 89 3.28 9.48 -11.64
N ASP A 90 3.28 10.27 -12.71
CA ASP A 90 2.68 11.61 -12.69
C ASP A 90 1.16 11.54 -12.47
N SER A 91 0.49 10.53 -13.05
CA SER A 91 -0.93 10.29 -12.83
C SER A 91 -1.25 9.93 -11.38
N LEU A 92 -0.45 9.06 -10.76
CA LEU A 92 -0.62 8.70 -9.34
C LEU A 92 -0.39 9.89 -8.41
N GLN A 93 0.62 10.71 -8.71
CA GLN A 93 0.90 11.91 -7.93
C GLN A 93 -0.26 12.92 -8.00
N SER A 94 -0.86 13.09 -9.18
CA SER A 94 -1.99 14.00 -9.40
C SER A 94 -3.29 13.49 -8.78
N ASP A 95 -3.58 12.20 -8.98
CA ASP A 95 -4.95 11.69 -8.86
C ASP A 95 -5.17 10.89 -7.59
N CYS A 96 -4.12 10.47 -6.88
CA CYS A 96 -4.26 9.62 -5.69
C CYS A 96 -4.29 10.34 -4.34
N GLY A 97 -4.00 11.64 -4.27
CA GLY A 97 -4.24 12.46 -3.09
C GLY A 97 -3.84 11.80 -1.76
N SER A 98 -4.82 11.51 -0.91
CA SER A 98 -4.64 10.89 0.41
C SER A 98 -4.85 9.36 0.43
N ALA A 99 -4.95 8.72 -0.74
CA ALA A 99 -5.07 7.27 -0.82
C ALA A 99 -3.82 6.60 -0.25
N ILE A 100 -4.01 5.40 0.28
CA ILE A 100 -2.99 4.63 0.97
C ILE A 100 -2.82 3.30 0.25
N LEU A 101 -1.58 2.90 0.04
CA LEU A 101 -1.20 1.56 -0.35
C LEU A 101 -0.66 0.82 0.88
N GLU A 102 -1.30 -0.28 1.27
CA GLU A 102 -0.90 -1.08 2.42
C GLU A 102 -0.09 -2.32 2.01
N ASP A 103 1.10 -2.50 2.55
CA ASP A 103 1.80 -3.78 2.44
C ASP A 103 1.31 -4.73 3.53
N HIS A 104 0.37 -5.61 3.20
CA HIS A 104 -0.16 -6.57 4.18
C HIS A 104 0.88 -7.60 4.67
N ALA A 105 2.00 -7.79 3.96
CA ALA A 105 3.05 -8.71 4.39
C ALA A 105 3.94 -8.10 5.49
N HIS A 106 4.13 -6.78 5.46
CA HIS A 106 5.05 -6.08 6.34
C HIS A 106 4.39 -5.01 7.23
N GLY A 107 3.09 -4.77 7.06
CA GLY A 107 2.30 -3.79 7.81
C GLY A 107 2.64 -2.33 7.50
N SER A 108 3.47 -2.06 6.48
CA SER A 108 3.85 -0.70 6.10
C SER A 108 2.77 -0.05 5.25
N GLN A 109 2.60 1.27 5.41
CA GLN A 109 1.69 2.08 4.60
C GLN A 109 2.51 3.00 3.72
N GLN A 110 2.05 3.22 2.49
CA GLN A 110 2.77 4.00 1.49
C GLN A 110 1.80 4.84 0.66
N HIS A 111 2.28 5.92 0.07
CA HIS A 111 1.51 6.61 -0.97
C HIS A 111 1.47 5.75 -2.25
N PRO A 112 0.35 5.68 -3.01
CA PRO A 112 0.24 4.87 -4.22
C PRO A 112 1.35 5.11 -5.26
N GLN A 113 1.88 6.35 -5.32
CA GLN A 113 3.04 6.70 -6.15
C GLN A 113 4.26 5.79 -5.91
N PHE A 114 4.41 5.19 -4.73
CA PHE A 114 5.49 4.26 -4.42
C PHE A 114 5.63 3.15 -5.47
N ARG A 115 4.52 2.67 -6.05
CA ARG A 115 4.53 1.65 -7.11
C ARG A 115 5.25 2.12 -8.37
N ALA A 116 5.02 3.35 -8.78
CA ALA A 116 5.69 3.92 -9.95
C ALA A 116 7.18 4.13 -9.69
N GLU A 117 7.54 4.59 -8.50
CA GLU A 117 8.94 4.79 -8.10
C GLU A 117 9.71 3.47 -7.98
N ALA A 118 9.06 2.42 -7.46
CA ALA A 118 9.65 1.08 -7.42
C ALA A 118 9.89 0.51 -8.83
N ALA A 119 8.95 0.74 -9.74
CA ALA A 119 9.07 0.36 -11.15
C ALA A 119 10.18 1.15 -11.87
N LEU A 120 10.28 2.46 -11.63
CA LEU A 120 11.35 3.31 -12.18
C LEU A 120 12.72 2.90 -11.63
N LEU A 121 12.82 2.58 -10.33
CA LEU A 121 14.06 2.08 -9.74
C LEU A 121 14.45 0.72 -10.33
N ALA A 122 13.51 -0.21 -10.52
CA ALA A 122 13.76 -1.46 -11.22
C ALA A 122 14.25 -1.22 -12.66
N TYR A 123 13.56 -0.37 -13.42
CA TYR A 123 13.95 0.02 -14.77
C TYR A 123 15.37 0.60 -14.81
N HIS A 124 15.68 1.59 -13.97
CA HIS A 124 16.98 2.24 -13.96
C HIS A 124 18.14 1.29 -13.64
N ARG A 125 17.95 0.36 -12.70
CA ARG A 125 18.96 -0.64 -12.35
C ARG A 125 19.15 -1.67 -13.46
N THR A 126 18.06 -2.19 -14.03
CA THR A 126 18.12 -3.21 -15.08
C THR A 126 18.67 -2.65 -16.39
N CYS A 127 18.22 -1.45 -16.78
CA CYS A 127 18.60 -0.80 -18.02
C CYS A 127 19.88 0.03 -17.93
N LEU A 128 20.57 -0.04 -16.80
CA LEU A 128 21.81 0.69 -16.57
C LEU A 128 22.86 0.33 -17.61
N LYS A 129 23.42 1.38 -18.24
CA LYS A 129 24.55 1.28 -19.17
C LYS A 129 25.75 2.02 -18.61
N ARG A 130 26.91 1.45 -18.86
CA ARG A 130 28.21 2.09 -18.65
C ARG A 130 28.46 3.17 -19.70
N ARG A 131 29.49 4.00 -19.49
CA ARG A 131 29.92 5.02 -20.47
C ARG A 131 30.34 4.45 -21.82
N ASP A 132 30.82 3.22 -21.84
CA ASP A 132 31.21 2.49 -23.06
C ASP A 132 30.01 1.88 -23.81
N GLY A 133 28.79 2.03 -23.28
CA GLY A 133 27.54 1.54 -23.89
C GLY A 133 27.16 0.12 -23.51
N MET A 134 28.01 -0.61 -22.79
CA MET A 134 27.72 -1.96 -22.30
C MET A 134 26.67 -1.92 -21.17
N HIS A 135 25.71 -2.84 -21.20
CA HIS A 135 24.76 -3.00 -20.09
C HIS A 135 25.47 -3.55 -18.85
N CYS A 136 25.06 -3.07 -17.68
CA CYS A 136 25.61 -3.60 -16.44
C CYS A 136 25.22 -5.05 -16.19
N ASN A 137 24.07 -5.50 -16.71
CA ASN A 137 23.69 -6.92 -16.70
C ASN A 137 24.74 -7.81 -17.38
N ASP A 138 25.16 -7.46 -18.60
CA ASP A 138 26.20 -8.19 -19.33
C ASP A 138 27.55 -8.11 -18.60
N TRP A 139 27.90 -6.92 -18.11
CA TRP A 139 29.15 -6.68 -17.39
C TRP A 139 29.30 -7.55 -16.14
N TRP A 140 28.19 -7.80 -15.42
CA TRP A 140 28.15 -8.68 -14.25
C TRP A 140 28.25 -10.17 -14.62
N LEU A 141 27.63 -10.61 -15.72
CA LEU A 141 27.71 -12.00 -16.19
C LEU A 141 29.12 -12.43 -16.56
N GLU A 142 29.93 -11.50 -17.07
CA GLU A 142 31.30 -11.77 -17.47
C GLU A 142 32.29 -11.86 -16.29
N ARG A 143 31.84 -11.63 -15.04
CA ARG A 143 32.73 -11.51 -13.86
C ARG A 143 32.44 -12.54 -12.77
N THR A 144 33.49 -12.83 -11.98
CA THR A 144 33.36 -13.64 -10.77
C THR A 144 33.24 -12.75 -9.52
N TRP A 145 32.55 -13.24 -8.49
CA TRP A 145 32.25 -12.52 -7.25
C TRP A 145 33.48 -12.12 -6.41
N ALA A 146 34.70 -12.49 -6.82
CA ALA A 146 35.94 -12.31 -6.06
C ALA A 146 36.81 -11.12 -6.51
N ASP A 147 36.41 -10.36 -7.54
CA ASP A 147 37.24 -9.29 -8.08
C ASP A 147 37.09 -7.98 -7.29
N THR A 148 38.19 -7.45 -6.74
CA THR A 148 38.25 -6.15 -6.06
C THR A 148 37.91 -4.96 -6.98
N GLU A 149 38.02 -5.12 -8.31
CA GLU A 149 37.54 -4.15 -9.30
C GLU A 149 36.01 -3.95 -9.27
N THR A 150 35.26 -4.89 -8.67
CA THR A 150 33.79 -4.78 -8.61
C THR A 150 33.33 -3.68 -7.66
N GLU A 151 34.11 -3.36 -6.63
CA GLU A 151 33.72 -2.44 -5.55
C GLU A 151 33.57 -0.99 -6.04
N CYS A 152 34.49 -0.51 -6.89
CA CYS A 152 34.43 0.83 -7.49
C CYS A 152 33.98 0.82 -8.96
N SER A 153 33.34 -0.27 -9.41
CA SER A 153 32.85 -0.34 -10.78
C SER A 153 31.75 0.69 -11.03
N GLU A 154 31.72 1.25 -12.24
CA GLU A 154 30.65 2.18 -12.66
C GLU A 154 29.26 1.56 -12.47
N CYS A 155 29.10 0.27 -12.74
CA CYS A 155 27.84 -0.45 -12.57
C CYS A 155 27.37 -0.49 -11.12
N ARG A 156 28.28 -0.72 -10.17
CA ARG A 156 27.95 -0.70 -8.75
C ARG A 156 27.60 0.70 -8.28
N LEU A 157 28.47 1.67 -8.57
CA LEU A 157 28.28 3.07 -8.14
C LEU A 157 26.99 3.68 -8.69
N MET A 158 26.67 3.43 -9.97
CA MET A 158 25.43 3.93 -10.56
C MET A 158 24.19 3.17 -10.07
N THR A 159 24.29 1.89 -9.74
CA THR A 159 23.19 1.15 -9.07
C THR A 159 22.89 1.76 -7.70
N GLN A 160 23.93 2.07 -6.92
CA GLN A 160 23.77 2.71 -5.62
C GLN A 160 23.26 4.15 -5.73
N TYR A 161 23.70 4.89 -6.76
CA TYR A 161 23.13 6.20 -7.09
C TYR A 161 21.61 6.11 -7.31
N HIS A 162 21.14 5.17 -8.13
CA HIS A 162 19.71 5.03 -8.40
C HIS A 162 18.91 4.66 -7.15
N LYS A 163 19.47 3.85 -6.24
CA LYS A 163 18.85 3.57 -4.93
C LYS A 163 18.78 4.82 -4.06
N ALA A 164 19.90 5.54 -3.93
CA ALA A 164 20.00 6.75 -3.12
C ALA A 164 19.15 7.92 -3.65
N ALA A 165 18.87 7.94 -4.95
CA ALA A 165 18.01 8.93 -5.59
C ALA A 165 16.53 8.53 -5.64
N SER A 166 16.17 7.32 -5.17
CA SER A 166 14.81 6.80 -5.26
C SER A 166 14.09 6.86 -3.91
N PRO A 167 12.81 7.27 -3.89
CA PRO A 167 11.98 7.17 -2.69
C PRO A 167 11.50 5.73 -2.42
N ALA A 168 11.69 4.80 -3.37
CA ALA A 168 11.25 3.41 -3.28
C ALA A 168 12.30 2.47 -2.70
N VAL A 169 12.92 2.87 -1.59
CA VAL A 169 13.85 2.06 -0.79
C VAL A 169 13.43 2.09 0.67
N GLU A 170 13.80 1.06 1.43
CA GLU A 170 13.40 0.92 2.84
C GLU A 170 13.92 2.08 3.71
N ASP A 171 15.18 2.49 3.50
CA ASP A 171 15.83 3.59 4.24
C ASP A 171 16.56 4.52 3.25
N PRO A 172 15.89 5.57 2.74
CA PRO A 172 16.46 6.50 1.78
C PRO A 172 17.67 7.28 2.33
N GLU A 173 17.65 7.64 3.61
CA GLU A 173 18.75 8.38 4.24
C GLU A 173 20.00 7.51 4.39
N LYS A 174 19.84 6.24 4.78
CA LYS A 174 20.94 5.28 4.78
C LYS A 174 21.47 5.02 3.37
N ALA A 175 20.60 4.82 2.39
CA ALA A 175 21.03 4.61 1.00
C ALA A 175 21.87 5.79 0.49
N LYS A 176 21.45 7.03 0.81
CA LYS A 176 22.20 8.26 0.53
C LYS A 176 23.56 8.28 1.24
N ALA A 177 23.60 7.99 2.53
CA ALA A 177 24.85 7.98 3.30
C ALA A 177 25.85 6.93 2.77
N ASP A 178 25.37 5.73 2.48
CA ASP A 178 26.19 4.63 1.93
C ASP A 178 26.76 5.02 0.56
N TYR A 179 25.92 5.53 -0.36
CA TYR A 179 26.37 5.98 -1.67
C TYR A 179 27.38 7.12 -1.58
N MET A 180 27.17 8.12 -0.72
CA MET A 180 28.09 9.24 -0.58
C MET A 180 29.46 8.79 -0.05
N THR A 181 29.47 7.81 0.85
CA THR A 181 30.71 7.20 1.36
C THR A 181 31.46 6.48 0.25
N GLU A 182 30.77 5.63 -0.51
CA GLU A 182 31.36 4.83 -1.59
C GLU A 182 31.81 5.70 -2.78
N ARG A 183 31.02 6.70 -3.16
CA ARG A 183 31.38 7.69 -4.16
C ARG A 183 32.70 8.38 -3.81
N SER A 184 32.86 8.77 -2.54
CA SER A 184 34.07 9.43 -2.06
C SER A 184 35.27 8.49 -2.04
N SER A 185 35.10 7.25 -1.55
CA SER A 185 36.22 6.28 -1.49
C SER A 185 36.71 5.88 -2.89
N CYS A 186 35.80 5.79 -3.85
CA CYS A 186 36.11 5.44 -5.23
C CYS A 186 36.52 6.64 -6.11
N GLY A 187 36.49 7.88 -5.59
CA GLY A 187 36.79 9.08 -6.38
C GLY A 187 35.85 9.27 -7.59
N PHE A 188 34.60 8.83 -7.46
CA PHE A 188 33.66 8.77 -8.59
C PHE A 188 33.02 10.13 -8.91
N SER A 189 33.13 10.54 -10.17
CA SER A 189 32.62 11.81 -10.70
C SER A 189 31.29 11.70 -11.44
N GLY A 190 30.41 10.79 -11.02
CA GLY A 190 29.07 10.61 -11.62
C GLY A 190 28.08 11.72 -11.26
N PRO A 191 26.79 11.53 -11.60
CA PRO A 191 25.73 12.50 -11.30
C PRO A 191 25.65 12.85 -9.81
N GLU A 192 25.21 14.07 -9.52
CA GLU A 192 24.88 14.49 -8.15
C GLU A 192 23.51 13.95 -7.75
N LEU A 193 23.33 13.69 -6.46
CA LEU A 193 22.03 13.30 -5.92
C LEU A 193 21.06 14.49 -5.96
N PRO A 194 19.75 14.24 -6.10
CA PRO A 194 18.75 15.29 -5.90
C PRO A 194 18.83 15.87 -4.49
N ASP A 195 18.51 17.16 -4.35
CA ASP A 195 18.55 17.88 -3.07
C ASP A 195 17.61 17.24 -2.03
N ALA A 196 16.47 16.72 -2.48
CA ALA A 196 15.49 16.02 -1.66
C ALA A 196 14.90 14.83 -2.43
N VAL A 197 14.68 13.73 -1.71
CA VAL A 197 13.93 12.56 -2.18
C VAL A 197 12.59 12.56 -1.43
N PRO A 198 11.44 12.47 -2.13
CA PRO A 198 10.14 12.44 -1.47
C PRO A 198 10.03 11.27 -0.48
N ASN A 199 9.51 11.50 0.74
CA ASN A 199 9.14 10.39 1.60
C ASN A 199 7.77 9.84 1.17
N LEU A 200 7.76 8.61 0.68
CA LEU A 200 6.53 7.92 0.26
C LEU A 200 6.10 6.83 1.25
N HIS A 201 6.90 6.56 2.28
CA HIS A 201 6.49 5.72 3.39
C HIS A 201 5.69 6.56 4.38
N ILE A 202 4.56 6.01 4.79
CA ILE A 202 3.70 6.56 5.81
C ILE A 202 4.16 5.89 7.12
N HIS A 203 5.11 6.51 7.83
CA HIS A 203 5.60 5.96 9.09
C HIS A 203 4.57 6.18 10.21
N GLU A 204 4.54 5.30 11.21
CA GLU A 204 3.75 5.48 12.43
C GLU A 204 4.14 6.74 13.25
N SER A 205 5.29 7.36 12.94
CA SER A 205 5.65 8.70 13.44
C SER A 205 5.00 9.85 12.67
N ASP A 206 4.42 9.58 11.50
CA ASP A 206 3.64 10.52 10.69
C ASP A 206 2.14 10.45 11.04
N HIS A 207 1.83 10.11 12.29
CA HIS A 207 0.50 10.24 12.87
C HIS A 207 0.06 11.69 12.97
N CYS A 208 -0.37 12.21 11.82
CA CYS A 208 -1.43 13.18 11.59
C CYS A 208 -1.35 13.60 10.12
N SER A 209 -2.18 13.03 9.23
CA SER A 209 -2.42 13.64 7.93
C SER A 209 -3.90 13.76 7.67
N TYR A 210 -4.40 14.99 7.88
CA TYR A 210 -5.19 15.80 6.95
C TYR A 210 -6.35 15.08 6.16
N PRO A 211 -7.56 15.70 6.05
CA PRO A 211 -7.69 17.12 5.89
C PRO A 211 -8.23 17.87 7.10
N GLN A 212 -7.33 18.71 7.63
CA GLN A 212 -7.52 19.86 8.51
C GLN A 212 -7.00 19.63 9.93
N THR A 213 -5.77 20.11 10.16
CA THR A 213 -5.23 20.48 11.49
C THR A 213 -5.55 19.52 12.64
N CYS A 214 -4.61 18.66 13.03
CA CYS A 214 -4.61 18.00 14.35
C CYS A 214 -4.38 19.02 15.48
N LYS A 215 -5.20 20.07 15.56
CA LYS A 215 -5.38 20.76 16.83
C LYS A 215 -6.13 19.78 17.71
N CYS A 216 -5.52 19.47 18.84
CA CYS A 216 -6.21 18.76 19.89
C CYS A 216 -7.57 19.41 20.14
N LYS A 217 -8.66 18.71 19.82
CA LYS A 217 -10.03 19.23 20.05
C LYS A 217 -10.31 19.25 21.54
N GLU A 218 -9.81 18.25 22.27
CA GLU A 218 -9.95 18.17 23.72
C GLU A 218 -8.72 17.54 24.37
N TRP A 219 -8.27 18.16 25.47
CA TRP A 219 -7.22 17.62 26.32
C TRP A 219 -7.80 17.02 27.60
N VAL A 220 -7.73 15.71 27.72
CA VAL A 220 -8.26 14.94 28.84
C VAL A 220 -7.15 14.63 29.84
N LYS A 221 -7.40 14.78 31.14
CA LYS A 221 -6.46 14.33 32.18
C LYS A 221 -7.00 13.06 32.82
N PRO A 222 -6.36 11.89 32.59
CA PRO A 222 -6.80 10.64 33.21
C PRO A 222 -6.74 10.68 34.73
N ARG A 223 -7.71 10.02 35.36
CA ARG A 223 -7.74 9.72 36.79
C ARG A 223 -7.08 8.36 37.05
N SER A 224 -6.79 8.07 38.31
CA SER A 224 -6.13 6.83 38.74
C SER A 224 -6.87 5.55 38.35
N GLN A 225 -8.20 5.62 38.20
CA GLN A 225 -9.07 4.49 37.88
C GLN A 225 -9.49 4.45 36.41
N ASP A 226 -9.10 5.44 35.60
CA ASP A 226 -9.49 5.47 34.21
C ASP A 226 -8.72 4.38 33.44
N THR A 227 -9.42 3.68 32.56
CA THR A 227 -8.87 2.75 31.57
C THR A 227 -9.01 3.34 30.17
N TRP A 228 -8.27 2.79 29.19
CA TRP A 228 -8.47 3.14 27.78
C TRP A 228 -9.91 2.96 27.35
N LEU A 229 -10.55 1.84 27.71
CA LEU A 229 -11.96 1.60 27.43
C LEU A 229 -12.86 2.70 28.03
N SER A 230 -12.69 3.01 29.32
CA SER A 230 -13.54 4.00 29.98
C SER A 230 -13.39 5.41 29.38
N LEU A 231 -12.19 5.78 28.96
CA LEU A 231 -11.91 7.08 28.34
C LEU A 231 -12.43 7.13 26.90
N SER A 232 -12.28 6.04 26.16
CA SER A 232 -12.76 5.92 24.78
C SER A 232 -14.29 6.02 24.73
N LEU A 233 -14.99 5.33 25.62
CA LEU A 233 -16.44 5.44 25.79
C LEU A 233 -16.87 6.86 26.16
N LYS A 234 -16.22 7.43 27.17
CA LYS A 234 -16.58 8.76 27.70
C LYS A 234 -16.39 9.87 26.68
N HIS A 235 -15.31 9.79 25.90
CA HIS A 235 -14.95 10.83 24.93
C HIS A 235 -15.37 10.50 23.51
N LYS A 236 -16.12 9.40 23.31
CA LYS A 236 -16.67 8.96 22.02
C LYS A 236 -15.58 8.87 20.95
N VAL A 237 -14.54 8.09 21.22
CA VAL A 237 -13.39 7.90 20.32
C VAL A 237 -13.04 6.41 20.30
N SER A 238 -12.54 5.88 19.18
CA SER A 238 -12.07 4.49 19.15
C SER A 238 -10.88 4.31 20.12
N THR A 239 -10.77 3.11 20.70
CA THR A 239 -9.66 2.79 21.61
C THR A 239 -8.32 2.92 20.88
N TRP A 240 -8.29 2.50 19.62
CA TRP A 240 -7.13 2.62 18.75
C TRP A 240 -6.68 4.07 18.55
N ASP A 241 -7.59 4.96 18.13
CA ASP A 241 -7.22 6.35 17.91
C ASP A 241 -6.76 7.03 19.20
N LEU A 242 -7.43 6.73 20.32
CA LEU A 242 -7.05 7.27 21.61
C LEU A 242 -5.63 6.85 22.02
N THR A 243 -5.27 5.57 21.87
CA THR A 243 -3.92 5.10 22.24
C THR A 243 -2.87 5.66 21.28
N ARG A 244 -3.16 5.58 19.99
CA ARG A 244 -2.26 5.93 18.88
C ARG A 244 -1.88 7.42 18.88
N ILE A 245 -2.86 8.32 18.96
CA ILE A 245 -2.65 9.78 19.03
C ILE A 245 -1.80 10.17 20.25
N ASN A 246 -1.82 9.35 21.29
CA ASN A 246 -1.11 9.57 22.53
C ASN A 246 0.18 8.74 22.64
N GLY A 247 0.73 8.31 21.49
CA GLY A 247 2.05 7.69 21.36
C GLY A 247 2.12 6.25 21.85
N ARG A 248 1.04 5.47 21.69
CA ARG A 248 0.98 4.06 22.11
C ARG A 248 0.37 3.18 21.01
N ASP A 249 1.14 2.19 20.59
CA ASP A 249 0.82 1.30 19.46
C ASP A 249 0.05 0.03 19.87
N HIS A 250 -0.03 -0.31 21.17
CA HIS A 250 -0.65 -1.57 21.59
C HIS A 250 -1.74 -1.39 22.66
N THR A 251 -2.96 -1.81 22.31
CA THR A 251 -4.21 -1.66 23.07
C THR A 251 -4.33 -2.55 24.30
N HIS A 252 -3.25 -3.22 24.72
CA HIS A 252 -3.23 -4.14 25.87
C HIS A 252 -2.40 -3.60 27.04
N GLU A 253 -1.78 -2.43 26.90
CA GLU A 253 -1.06 -1.79 28.00
C GLU A 253 -2.01 -1.05 28.94
N SER A 254 -1.87 -1.30 30.25
CA SER A 254 -2.58 -0.54 31.28
C SER A 254 -2.28 0.95 31.16
N LEU A 255 -3.32 1.78 31.32
CA LEU A 255 -3.15 3.23 31.40
C LEU A 255 -2.27 3.55 32.62
N HIS A 256 -1.04 4.02 32.38
CA HIS A 256 -0.08 4.26 33.46
C HIS A 256 -0.52 5.44 34.33
N SER A 257 -0.46 5.25 35.65
CA SER A 257 -0.64 6.28 36.69
C SER A 257 0.50 7.30 36.60
N GLY A 258 0.35 8.26 35.69
CA GLY A 258 1.42 9.20 35.32
C GLY A 258 1.28 9.74 33.90
N SER A 259 0.35 9.17 33.11
CA SER A 259 0.00 9.70 31.79
C SER A 259 -0.30 11.20 31.90
N ARG A 260 0.50 12.01 31.19
CA ARG A 260 0.21 13.43 30.98
C ARG A 260 -1.10 13.54 30.18
N ARG A 261 -1.64 14.75 30.07
CA ARG A 261 -2.92 15.00 29.38
C ARG A 261 -2.96 14.25 28.04
N LEU A 262 -4.02 13.49 27.81
CA LEU A 262 -4.29 12.81 26.56
C LEU A 262 -5.02 13.76 25.62
N CYS A 263 -4.76 13.64 24.33
CA CYS A 263 -5.41 14.40 23.30
C CYS A 263 -6.50 13.58 22.59
N ILE A 264 -7.64 14.22 22.36
CA ILE A 264 -8.72 13.75 21.50
C ILE A 264 -8.75 14.65 20.25
N VAL A 265 -8.64 14.04 19.07
CA VAL A 265 -8.65 14.75 17.78
C VAL A 265 -9.98 14.56 17.05
N GLN A 266 -10.57 13.37 17.15
CA GLN A 266 -11.77 12.99 16.42
C GLN A 266 -12.73 12.22 17.32
N ARG A 267 -14.01 12.28 17.00
CA ARG A 267 -15.07 11.60 17.73
C ARG A 267 -15.98 10.86 16.78
N CYS A 268 -16.47 9.74 17.24
CA CYS A 268 -17.42 8.91 16.55
C CYS A 268 -18.34 8.28 17.59
N GLN A 269 -19.53 7.92 17.20
CA GLN A 269 -20.26 6.92 17.95
C GLN A 269 -19.45 5.62 18.00
N VAL A 270 -19.34 5.07 19.21
CA VAL A 270 -18.52 3.90 19.46
C VAL A 270 -19.34 2.66 19.79
N TYR A 271 -18.86 1.51 19.32
CA TYR A 271 -19.34 0.17 19.66
C TYR A 271 -18.25 -0.58 20.45
N ILE A 272 -18.62 -1.32 21.49
CA ILE A 272 -17.69 -2.15 22.27
C ILE A 272 -17.68 -3.55 21.66
N ILE A 273 -16.51 -4.01 21.23
CA ILE A 273 -16.36 -5.37 20.72
C ILE A 273 -16.60 -6.36 21.86
N LYS A 274 -17.66 -7.17 21.74
CA LYS A 274 -18.03 -8.24 22.66
C LYS A 274 -17.37 -9.55 22.24
N GLU A 275 -17.33 -10.49 23.18
CA GLU A 275 -16.89 -11.86 22.87
C GLU A 275 -17.83 -12.49 21.84
N GLY A 276 -17.27 -13.05 20.76
CA GLY A 276 -18.05 -13.71 19.71
C GLY A 276 -18.65 -12.78 18.67
N ASP A 277 -18.42 -11.45 18.75
CA ASP A 277 -18.84 -10.54 17.70
C ASP A 277 -18.18 -10.85 16.35
N THR A 278 -18.96 -10.63 15.29
CA THR A 278 -18.51 -10.64 13.90
C THR A 278 -18.72 -9.25 13.30
N CYS A 279 -18.09 -8.94 12.16
CA CYS A 279 -18.43 -7.68 11.48
C CYS A 279 -19.90 -7.65 11.05
N ASP A 280 -20.49 -8.79 10.68
CA ASP A 280 -21.92 -8.86 10.35
C ASP A 280 -22.77 -8.43 11.53
N SER A 281 -22.49 -8.92 12.76
CA SER A 281 -23.25 -8.51 13.95
C SER A 281 -23.05 -7.03 14.29
N ILE A 282 -21.85 -6.51 14.08
CA ILE A 282 -21.50 -5.10 14.34
C ILE A 282 -22.14 -4.16 13.30
N THR A 283 -22.08 -4.53 12.01
CA THR A 283 -22.68 -3.76 10.91
C THR A 283 -24.19 -3.70 11.02
N GLU A 284 -24.82 -4.82 11.41
CA GLU A 284 -26.25 -4.87 11.70
C GLU A 284 -26.61 -3.96 12.89
N ALA A 285 -25.87 -4.07 14.00
CA ALA A 285 -26.11 -3.26 15.19
C ALA A 285 -25.89 -1.76 14.97
N GLY A 286 -24.87 -1.40 14.19
CA GLY A 286 -24.55 0.00 13.88
C GLY A 286 -25.23 0.55 12.63
N HIS A 287 -26.07 -0.23 11.95
CA HIS A 287 -26.76 0.14 10.70
C HIS A 287 -25.81 0.74 9.63
N LEU A 288 -24.62 0.18 9.48
CA LEU A 288 -23.56 0.66 8.58
C LEU A 288 -23.12 -0.43 7.61
N GLY A 289 -22.57 -0.04 6.45
CA GLY A 289 -21.95 -0.98 5.54
C GLY A 289 -20.66 -1.55 6.10
N GLU A 290 -20.31 -2.78 5.75
CA GLU A 290 -19.01 -3.38 6.11
C GLU A 290 -17.85 -2.52 5.63
N ASN A 291 -17.99 -1.92 4.44
CA ASN A 291 -17.00 -0.99 3.91
C ASN A 291 -16.80 0.22 4.83
N ASP A 292 -17.87 0.79 5.39
CA ASP A 292 -17.80 1.91 6.31
C ASP A 292 -17.15 1.48 7.64
N LEU A 293 -17.55 0.32 8.17
CA LEU A 293 -17.00 -0.24 9.40
C LEU A 293 -15.48 -0.42 9.32
N VAL A 294 -15.00 -1.02 8.22
CA VAL A 294 -13.57 -1.27 7.99
C VAL A 294 -12.83 0.04 7.69
N THR A 295 -13.45 0.97 6.95
CA THR A 295 -12.89 2.29 6.66
C THR A 295 -12.66 3.11 7.93
N TRP A 296 -13.63 3.12 8.84
CA TRP A 296 -13.53 3.90 10.08
C TRP A 296 -12.69 3.21 11.15
N ASN A 297 -12.42 1.90 11.01
CA ASN A 297 -11.63 1.13 11.97
C ASN A 297 -10.54 0.30 11.28
N PRO A 298 -9.45 0.94 10.83
CA PRO A 298 -8.38 0.25 10.11
C PRO A 298 -7.70 -0.90 10.86
N THR A 299 -7.91 -1.02 12.18
CA THR A 299 -7.41 -2.16 12.97
C THR A 299 -8.28 -3.41 12.91
N ILE A 300 -9.51 -3.28 12.42
CA ILE A 300 -10.35 -4.42 12.04
C ILE A 300 -9.84 -4.81 10.64
N LYS A 301 -8.99 -5.84 10.59
CA LYS A 301 -8.36 -6.34 9.34
C LYS A 301 -9.39 -6.49 8.22
N SER A 302 -8.95 -6.40 6.96
CA SER A 302 -9.75 -6.49 5.71
C SER A 302 -10.55 -7.78 5.48
N VAL A 303 -10.69 -8.65 6.49
CA VAL A 303 -11.51 -9.87 6.43
C VAL A 303 -12.31 -10.11 7.72
N CYS A 304 -12.47 -9.10 8.58
CA CYS A 304 -13.20 -9.23 9.84
C CYS A 304 -12.68 -10.38 10.72
N LYS A 305 -11.37 -10.62 10.64
CA LYS A 305 -10.65 -11.64 11.41
C LYS A 305 -10.06 -11.02 12.67
N ASP A 306 -9.95 -11.84 13.70
CA ASP A 306 -9.31 -11.52 14.99
C ASP A 306 -10.03 -10.44 15.82
N LEU A 307 -11.35 -10.24 15.66
CA LEU A 307 -12.17 -9.41 16.57
C LEU A 307 -12.01 -9.83 18.03
N SER A 308 -11.83 -11.12 18.29
CA SER A 308 -11.52 -11.65 19.63
C SER A 308 -10.27 -11.03 20.27
N SER A 309 -9.26 -10.63 19.47
CA SER A 309 -8.05 -9.95 19.97
C SER A 309 -8.28 -8.48 20.36
N LYS A 310 -9.45 -7.95 19.99
CA LYS A 310 -9.91 -6.57 20.21
C LYS A 310 -11.10 -6.50 21.17
N LYS A 311 -11.43 -7.61 21.84
CA LYS A 311 -12.46 -7.64 22.88
C LYS A 311 -12.23 -6.53 23.92
N ASP A 312 -13.32 -5.93 24.40
CA ASP A 312 -13.34 -4.86 25.39
C ASP A 312 -12.64 -3.57 24.90
N GLN A 313 -12.58 -3.39 23.58
CA GLN A 313 -12.16 -2.15 22.93
C GLN A 313 -13.32 -1.52 22.18
N THR A 314 -13.20 -0.22 21.95
CA THR A 314 -14.17 0.55 21.19
C THR A 314 -13.71 0.79 19.77
N ILE A 315 -14.67 0.72 18.85
CA ILE A 315 -14.54 1.00 17.42
C ILE A 315 -15.60 2.02 17.01
N CYS A 316 -15.33 2.79 15.96
CA CYS A 316 -16.26 3.76 15.40
C CYS A 316 -17.34 3.10 14.55
N VAL A 317 -18.60 3.44 14.76
CA VAL A 317 -19.74 3.03 13.90
C VAL A 317 -20.41 4.22 13.22
N THR A 318 -19.74 5.36 13.24
CA THR A 318 -20.03 6.57 12.45
C THR A 318 -18.72 7.17 12.00
N ASP A 319 -18.75 7.99 10.96
CA ASP A 319 -17.55 8.65 10.41
C ASP A 319 -16.85 9.52 11.47
N PRO A 320 -15.62 9.17 11.91
CA PRO A 320 -14.88 9.96 12.89
C PRO A 320 -14.48 11.35 12.38
N LEU A 321 -14.51 11.57 11.06
CA LEU A 321 -14.20 12.85 10.42
C LEU A 321 -15.45 13.70 10.17
N GLY A 322 -16.64 13.17 10.43
CA GLY A 322 -17.91 13.88 10.36
C GLY A 322 -18.06 14.98 11.42
N ASP A 323 -19.11 15.79 11.28
CA ASP A 323 -19.48 16.76 12.33
C ASP A 323 -20.12 16.03 13.52
N ASP A 324 -19.91 16.54 14.74
CA ASP A 324 -20.31 15.92 16.02
C ASP A 324 -21.85 15.70 16.14
N THR A 325 -22.63 16.17 15.16
CA THR A 325 -24.08 16.01 15.02
C THR A 325 -24.58 14.56 15.04
N ALA A 326 -23.79 13.59 14.58
CA ALA A 326 -24.16 12.17 14.56
C ALA A 326 -23.94 11.46 15.92
N LEU A 327 -23.38 12.14 16.93
CA LEU A 327 -23.04 11.51 18.21
C LEU A 327 -24.25 11.25 19.13
N ASP A 328 -25.43 11.78 18.79
CA ASP A 328 -26.64 11.75 19.65
C ASP A 328 -27.63 10.63 19.29
N GLU A 329 -27.47 9.99 18.12
CA GLU A 329 -28.31 8.87 17.68
C GLU A 329 -27.75 7.55 18.23
N GLY A 330 -28.06 7.18 19.47
CA GLY A 330 -27.52 5.97 20.12
C GLY A 330 -27.58 4.69 19.28
N VAL A 331 -26.50 3.89 19.26
CA VAL A 331 -26.50 2.52 18.72
C VAL A 331 -27.47 1.69 19.56
N PRO A 332 -28.44 0.98 18.96
CA PRO A 332 -29.22 -0.02 19.67
C PRO A 332 -28.29 -1.09 20.26
N ASP A 333 -28.33 -1.26 21.58
CA ASP A 333 -27.58 -2.33 22.24
C ASP A 333 -28.21 -3.68 21.86
N ALA A 334 -27.43 -4.56 21.24
CA ALA A 334 -27.85 -5.91 20.83
C ALA A 334 -28.08 -6.89 22.01
N THR A 335 -28.45 -6.38 23.19
CA THR A 335 -28.66 -7.18 24.41
C THR A 335 -30.14 -7.31 24.82
N GLN A 336 -31.08 -6.96 23.94
CA GLN A 336 -32.50 -7.29 24.13
C GLN A 336 -33.07 -7.87 22.84
N ASP A 337 -32.95 -9.19 22.64
CA ASP A 337 -34.09 -10.11 22.67
C ASP A 337 -33.65 -11.51 22.20
N SER A 338 -33.34 -12.39 23.15
CA SER A 338 -33.39 -13.83 22.92
C SER A 338 -33.49 -14.55 24.26
N ALA A 339 -34.60 -14.32 24.97
CA ALA A 339 -35.11 -15.34 25.87
C ALA A 339 -35.97 -16.30 25.03
N PRO A 340 -35.66 -17.60 24.95
CA PRO A 340 -36.55 -18.54 24.32
C PRO A 340 -37.85 -18.57 25.15
N GLN A 341 -38.97 -18.18 24.54
CA GLN A 341 -40.28 -18.48 25.09
C GLN A 341 -40.40 -20.01 25.16
N GLY A 342 -40.33 -20.54 26.38
CA GLY A 342 -40.64 -21.93 26.63
C GLY A 342 -42.10 -22.17 26.25
N GLU A 343 -42.31 -23.03 25.25
CA GLU A 343 -43.63 -23.62 25.01
C GLU A 343 -44.07 -24.38 26.27
N GLU A 344 -45.13 -23.89 26.89
CA GLU A 344 -45.85 -24.57 27.96
C GLU A 344 -46.48 -25.85 27.38
N PRO A 345 -46.21 -27.04 27.93
CA PRO A 345 -46.82 -28.27 27.42
C PRO A 345 -48.33 -28.29 27.70
N PRO A 346 -49.18 -28.72 26.75
CA PRO A 346 -50.61 -28.83 26.99
C PRO A 346 -50.93 -29.86 28.06
N LYS A 347 -51.84 -29.49 28.97
CA LYS A 347 -52.38 -30.35 30.04
C LYS A 347 -53.01 -31.63 29.49
N LEU A 348 -52.73 -32.74 30.18
CA LEU A 348 -53.38 -34.04 30.00
C LEU A 348 -54.91 -33.90 30.04
N GLU A 349 -55.58 -34.30 28.96
CA GLU A 349 -56.98 -34.67 28.99
C GLU A 349 -57.09 -36.19 29.07
N GLN A 350 -57.71 -36.68 30.14
CA GLN A 350 -57.97 -38.10 30.37
C GLN A 350 -59.03 -38.58 29.37
N ALA A 351 -58.70 -39.60 28.57
CA ALA A 351 -59.70 -40.39 27.85
C ALA A 351 -59.61 -41.85 28.31
N GLN A 352 -60.76 -42.33 28.75
CA GLN A 352 -61.01 -43.65 29.32
C GLN A 352 -60.83 -44.79 28.32
N VAL A 353 -60.46 -45.92 28.91
CA VAL A 353 -60.34 -47.27 28.36
C VAL A 353 -61.59 -47.72 27.58
N ALA A 354 -61.37 -48.33 26.42
CA ALA A 354 -62.30 -49.29 25.81
C ALA A 354 -61.51 -50.43 25.13
N LEU A 355 -61.14 -51.45 25.92
CA LEU A 355 -61.42 -52.88 25.72
C LEU A 355 -60.63 -53.72 26.72
#